data_AF-A0A140INF8-F1
#
_entry.id   AF-A0A140INF8-F1
#
_cell.length_a   1.000
_cell.length_b   1.000
_cell.length_c   1.000
_cell.angle_alpha   90.00
_cell.angle_beta   90.00
_cell.angle_gamma   90.00
#
_symmetry.space_group_name_H-M   'P 1'
#
loop_
_entity.id
_entity.type
_entity.pdbx_description
1 polymer ?
#
loop_
_entity_poly.entity_id
_entity_poly.type
_entity_poly.pdbx_seq_one_letter_code
_entity_poly.pdbx_strand_id
1 'polypeptide(L)'
;CDGDMEKGSLRCDANVSVRPKGSSTFGTRCEIKNLNSIRYITQAIDYEIQRQIEILESGGEISQDTLLFDVALGKTKVMRNKEDASDYRYFPEPDLLPVEISQDKIDLIKSSLPELPDQKKLRYIKELGINEYDAEVITSDKAIADYFEELMKKHDSKLAVTWLTVELFGRLNKAGIDIVSSPIKANA
;
A
#
# COMPACT_ATOMS: atom_id res chain seq x y z
N CYS A 1 -5.04 8.93 9.70
CA CYS A 1 -4.85 7.47 9.78
C CYS A 1 -3.35 7.21 9.68
N ASP A 2 -2.78 6.33 10.49
CA ASP A 2 -1.36 5.97 10.47
C ASP A 2 -1.03 4.87 9.43
N GLY A 3 -2.04 4.31 8.75
CA GLY A 3 -1.85 3.37 7.63
C GLY A 3 -1.29 2.01 8.04
N ASP A 4 -1.30 1.70 9.33
CA ASP A 4 -0.67 0.53 9.94
C ASP A 4 -1.66 -0.65 9.95
N MET A 5 -1.31 -1.70 9.19
CA MET A 5 -2.13 -2.92 9.13
C MET A 5 -2.09 -3.73 10.42
N GLU A 6 -0.98 -3.71 11.17
CA GLU A 6 -0.85 -4.49 12.41
C GLU A 6 -1.76 -3.95 13.50
N LYS A 7 -1.96 -2.63 13.52
CA LYS A 7 -2.93 -1.94 14.40
C LYS A 7 -4.37 -1.97 13.85
N GLY A 8 -4.57 -2.49 12.65
CA GLY A 8 -5.86 -2.58 11.98
C GLY A 8 -6.43 -1.23 11.49
N SER A 9 -5.59 -0.19 11.39
CA SER A 9 -5.98 1.11 10.85
C SER A 9 -5.97 1.14 9.32
N LEU A 10 -5.31 0.16 8.69
CA LEU A 10 -5.45 -0.20 7.29
C LEU A 10 -5.96 -1.65 7.18
N ARG A 11 -6.98 -1.87 6.34
CA ARG A 11 -7.53 -3.20 6.05
C ARG A 11 -7.63 -3.41 4.55
N CYS A 12 -7.45 -4.65 4.11
CA CYS A 12 -7.50 -5.02 2.70
C CYS A 12 -8.17 -6.38 2.53
N ASP A 13 -9.10 -6.47 1.58
CA ASP A 13 -9.61 -7.72 1.03
C ASP A 13 -9.10 -7.84 -0.42
N ALA A 14 -8.61 -9.03 -0.81
CA ALA A 14 -8.05 -9.27 -2.13
C ALA A 14 -9.06 -9.99 -3.04
N ASN A 15 -9.27 -9.48 -4.25
CA ASN A 15 -10.17 -10.07 -5.23
C ASN A 15 -9.36 -10.62 -6.41
N VAL A 16 -9.36 -11.94 -6.59
CA VAL A 16 -8.46 -12.63 -7.51
C VAL A 16 -9.25 -13.47 -8.52
N SER A 17 -8.92 -13.31 -9.80
CA SER A 17 -9.38 -14.16 -10.90
C SER A 17 -8.27 -14.30 -11.92
N VAL A 18 -8.01 -15.51 -12.42
CA VAL A 18 -7.07 -15.74 -13.52
C VAL A 18 -7.81 -15.85 -14.87
N ARG A 19 -7.11 -15.59 -15.97
CA ARG A 19 -7.62 -15.80 -17.33
C ARG A 19 -6.50 -16.17 -18.31
N PRO A 20 -6.81 -16.89 -19.41
CA PRO A 20 -5.83 -17.14 -20.46
C PRO A 20 -5.26 -15.85 -21.04
N LYS A 21 -3.96 -15.84 -21.35
CA LYS A 21 -3.30 -14.69 -21.96
C LYS A 21 -3.95 -14.39 -23.32
N GLY A 22 -4.32 -13.13 -23.53
CA GLY A 22 -5.00 -12.67 -24.76
C GLY A 22 -6.53 -12.76 -24.70
N SER A 23 -7.11 -13.37 -23.65
CA SER A 23 -8.56 -13.35 -23.44
C SER A 23 -9.05 -11.99 -22.97
N SER A 24 -10.18 -11.52 -23.52
CA SER A 24 -10.93 -10.34 -23.03
C SER A 24 -11.91 -10.68 -21.91
N THR A 25 -12.29 -11.95 -21.77
CA THR A 25 -13.25 -12.40 -20.76
C THR A 25 -12.58 -12.53 -19.39
N PHE A 26 -13.22 -12.02 -18.34
CA PHE A 26 -12.77 -12.19 -16.96
C PHE A 26 -13.13 -13.60 -16.46
N GLY A 27 -12.23 -14.19 -15.66
CA GLY A 27 -12.49 -15.47 -14.99
C GLY A 27 -13.39 -15.32 -13.76
N THR A 28 -13.76 -16.45 -13.15
CA THR A 28 -14.51 -16.44 -11.89
C THR A 28 -13.64 -15.88 -10.76
N ARG A 29 -14.21 -14.95 -9.99
CA ARG A 29 -13.51 -14.23 -8.92
C ARG A 29 -13.66 -14.93 -7.58
N CYS A 30 -12.55 -15.16 -6.89
CA CYS A 30 -12.52 -15.46 -5.45
C CYS A 30 -12.16 -14.20 -4.65
N GLU A 31 -12.76 -14.04 -3.47
CA GLU A 31 -12.49 -12.92 -2.55
C GLU A 31 -11.81 -13.44 -1.28
N ILE A 32 -10.58 -13.04 -1.03
CA ILE A 32 -9.81 -13.40 0.17
C ILE A 32 -9.96 -12.27 1.19
N LYS A 33 -10.50 -12.60 2.36
CA LYS A 33 -10.76 -11.62 3.44
C LYS A 33 -9.75 -11.68 4.57
N ASN A 34 -9.73 -10.61 5.36
CA ASN A 34 -9.01 -10.52 6.64
C ASN A 34 -7.49 -10.68 6.49
N LEU A 35 -6.92 -9.98 5.51
CA LEU A 35 -5.47 -9.93 5.30
C LEU A 35 -4.88 -8.80 6.14
N ASN A 36 -4.10 -9.16 7.15
CA ASN A 36 -3.61 -8.23 8.18
C ASN A 36 -2.16 -7.76 8.00
N SER A 37 -1.54 -8.10 6.86
CA SER A 37 -0.17 -7.68 6.54
C SER A 37 0.02 -7.66 5.03
N ILE A 38 0.81 -6.71 4.53
CA ILE A 38 1.21 -6.63 3.11
C ILE A 38 1.84 -7.97 2.67
N ARG A 39 2.68 -8.58 3.51
CA ARG A 39 3.29 -9.88 3.22
C ARG A 39 2.24 -10.97 3.01
N TYR A 40 1.22 -11.01 3.87
CA TYR A 40 0.15 -12.00 3.77
C TYR A 40 -0.77 -11.74 2.59
N ILE A 41 -0.97 -10.47 2.20
CA ILE A 41 -1.67 -10.12 0.96
C ILE A 41 -0.94 -10.75 -0.23
N THR A 42 0.37 -10.52 -0.38
CA THR A 42 1.15 -11.08 -1.48
C THR A 42 1.08 -12.60 -1.50
N GLN A 43 1.34 -13.26 -0.36
CA GLN A 43 1.30 -14.71 -0.26
C GLN A 43 -0.07 -15.31 -0.59
N ALA A 44 -1.15 -14.66 -0.13
CA ALA A 44 -2.51 -15.12 -0.39
C ALA A 44 -2.88 -14.99 -1.88
N ILE A 45 -2.49 -13.89 -2.52
CA ILE A 45 -2.70 -13.67 -3.96
C ILE A 45 -1.90 -14.70 -4.76
N ASP A 46 -0.62 -14.88 -4.46
CA ASP A 46 0.25 -15.82 -5.17
C ASP A 46 -0.29 -17.26 -5.07
N TYR A 47 -0.68 -17.69 -3.86
CA TYR A 47 -1.28 -18.99 -3.65
C TYR A 47 -2.58 -19.17 -4.44
N GLU A 48 -3.47 -18.17 -4.39
CA GLU A 48 -4.77 -18.25 -5.05
C GLU A 48 -4.65 -18.25 -6.57
N ILE A 49 -3.69 -17.51 -7.13
CA ILE A 49 -3.37 -17.56 -8.56
C ILE A 49 -2.99 -18.99 -8.96
N GLN A 50 -2.05 -19.62 -8.24
CA GLN A 50 -1.60 -20.97 -8.56
C GLN A 50 -2.74 -21.99 -8.40
N ARG A 51 -3.51 -21.91 -7.31
CA ARG A 51 -4.68 -22.78 -7.08
C ARG A 51 -5.68 -22.69 -8.24
N GLN A 52 -6.02 -21.48 -8.69
CA GLN A 52 -6.99 -21.32 -9.78
C GLN A 52 -6.45 -21.88 -11.10
N ILE A 53 -5.17 -21.67 -11.40
CA ILE A 53 -4.52 -22.23 -12.60
C ILE A 53 -4.57 -23.75 -12.56
N GLU A 54 -4.15 -24.38 -11.45
CA GLU A 54 -4.13 -25.84 -11.31
C GLU A 54 -5.51 -26.48 -11.51
N ILE A 55 -6.57 -25.87 -10.95
CA ILE A 55 -7.95 -26.36 -11.13
C ILE A 55 -8.37 -26.26 -12.60
N LEU A 56 -8.13 -25.12 -13.24
CA LEU A 56 -8.54 -24.88 -14.63
C LEU A 56 -7.77 -25.78 -15.61
N GLU A 57 -6.47 -25.96 -15.42
CA GLU A 57 -5.64 -26.84 -16.25
C GLU A 57 -6.00 -28.32 -16.07
N SER A 58 -6.53 -28.70 -14.90
CA SER A 58 -7.08 -30.04 -14.65
C SER A 58 -8.48 -30.25 -15.23
N GLY A 59 -9.03 -29.26 -15.93
CA GLY A 59 -10.38 -29.30 -16.52
C GLY A 59 -11.52 -29.05 -15.51
N GLY A 60 -11.20 -28.56 -14.31
CA GLY A 60 -12.18 -28.16 -13.31
C GLY A 60 -12.70 -26.73 -13.52
N GLU A 61 -13.62 -26.32 -12.64
CA GLU A 61 -14.21 -24.99 -12.64
C GLU A 61 -13.96 -24.27 -11.31
N ILE A 62 -13.84 -22.94 -11.37
CA ILE A 62 -13.68 -22.11 -10.18
C ILE A 62 -15.05 -21.65 -9.69
N SER A 63 -15.36 -21.93 -8.42
CA SER A 63 -16.51 -21.40 -7.69
C SER A 63 -16.28 -19.98 -7.18
N GLN A 64 -17.34 -19.18 -7.14
CA GLN A 64 -17.27 -17.80 -6.63
C GLN A 64 -17.27 -17.78 -5.09
N ASP A 65 -16.12 -18.06 -4.49
CA ASP A 65 -16.02 -18.23 -3.04
C ASP A 65 -15.46 -17.03 -2.30
N THR A 66 -15.89 -16.90 -1.04
CA THR A 66 -15.20 -16.08 -0.04
C THR A 66 -14.23 -16.97 0.72
N LEU A 67 -12.96 -16.59 0.70
CA LEU A 67 -11.84 -17.33 1.25
C LEU A 67 -11.26 -16.60 2.47
N LEU A 68 -10.63 -17.35 3.35
CA LEU A 68 -9.70 -16.86 4.37
C LEU A 68 -8.30 -17.35 4.03
N PHE A 69 -7.28 -16.61 4.45
CA PHE A 69 -5.90 -17.05 4.33
C PHE A 69 -5.39 -17.64 5.66
N ASP A 70 -5.03 -18.91 5.64
CA ASP A 70 -4.36 -19.57 6.77
C ASP A 70 -2.86 -19.32 6.67
N VAL A 71 -2.37 -18.40 7.50
CA VAL A 71 -0.96 -17.98 7.53
C VAL A 71 -0.03 -19.13 7.93
N ALA A 72 -0.48 -20.05 8.81
CA ALA A 72 0.36 -21.15 9.28
C ALA A 72 0.59 -22.18 8.18
N LEU A 73 -0.43 -22.42 7.35
CA LEU A 73 -0.36 -23.36 6.23
C LEU A 73 0.08 -22.70 4.92
N GLY A 74 -0.02 -21.37 4.82
CA GLY A 74 0.21 -20.61 3.59
C GLY A 74 -0.83 -20.93 2.51
N LYS A 75 -2.09 -21.17 2.88
CA LYS A 75 -3.16 -21.62 1.95
C LYS A 75 -4.46 -20.84 2.14
N THR A 76 -5.22 -20.70 1.06
CA THR A 76 -6.61 -20.23 1.14
C THR A 76 -7.55 -21.35 1.57
N LYS A 77 -8.52 -21.01 2.42
CA LYS A 77 -9.59 -21.90 2.89
C LYS A 77 -10.94 -21.28 2.57
N VAL A 78 -11.87 -22.08 2.07
CA VAL A 78 -13.23 -21.63 1.81
C VAL A 78 -13.92 -21.30 3.13
N MET A 79 -14.45 -20.09 3.24
CA MET A 79 -15.25 -19.65 4.38
C MET A 79 -16.74 -19.78 4.07
N ARG A 80 -17.16 -19.27 2.90
CA ARG A 80 -18.54 -19.30 2.44
C ARG A 80 -18.57 -19.36 0.91
N ASN A 81 -19.40 -20.25 0.38
CA ASN A 81 -19.77 -20.25 -1.04
C ASN A 81 -20.76 -19.10 -1.27
N LYS A 82 -20.51 -18.22 -2.24
CA LYS A 82 -21.53 -17.25 -2.68
C LYS A 82 -22.45 -17.96 -3.65
N GLU A 83 -23.40 -18.71 -3.11
CA GLU A 83 -24.48 -19.28 -3.93
C GLU A 83 -25.44 -18.19 -4.42
N ASP A 84 -25.55 -17.05 -3.70
CA ASP A 84 -26.32 -15.87 -4.10
C ASP A 84 -25.60 -14.55 -3.74
N ALA A 85 -25.67 -13.56 -4.63
CA ALA A 85 -25.28 -12.19 -4.33
C ALA A 85 -26.19 -11.63 -3.22
N SER A 86 -25.61 -11.06 -2.17
CA SER A 86 -26.41 -10.47 -1.09
C SER A 86 -27.12 -9.21 -1.60
N ASP A 87 -28.45 -9.22 -1.55
CA ASP A 87 -29.25 -8.02 -1.84
C ASP A 87 -29.15 -7.05 -0.66
N TYR A 88 -28.27 -6.06 -0.81
CA TYR A 88 -28.05 -5.01 0.18
C TYR A 88 -29.18 -3.98 0.22
N ARG A 89 -30.13 -4.00 -0.73
CA ARG A 89 -31.27 -3.09 -0.81
C ARG A 89 -30.86 -1.63 -0.64
N TYR A 90 -29.81 -1.21 -1.37
CA TYR A 90 -29.31 0.17 -1.31
C TYR A 90 -30.44 1.16 -1.61
N PHE A 91 -30.63 2.13 -0.71
CA PHE A 91 -31.50 3.28 -0.89
C PHE A 91 -30.82 4.51 -0.29
N PRO A 92 -31.15 5.74 -0.75
CA PRO A 92 -30.65 6.96 -0.13
C PRO A 92 -31.06 7.01 1.35
N GLU A 93 -30.10 7.27 2.23
CA GLU A 93 -30.35 7.43 3.66
C GLU A 93 -31.32 8.60 3.90
N PRO A 94 -32.57 8.37 4.35
CA PRO A 94 -33.59 9.43 4.45
C PRO A 94 -33.26 10.46 5.53
N ASP A 95 -32.47 10.07 6.54
CA ASP A 95 -32.11 10.97 7.65
C ASP A 95 -30.94 11.89 7.31
N LEU A 96 -30.22 11.61 6.22
CA LEU A 96 -29.05 12.38 5.78
C LEU A 96 -29.34 13.09 4.46
N LEU A 97 -29.39 14.42 4.51
CA LEU A 97 -29.40 15.23 3.29
C LEU A 97 -28.12 14.98 2.47
N PRO A 98 -28.19 15.09 1.13
CA PRO A 98 -27.00 15.02 0.28
C PRO A 98 -25.93 16.01 0.75
N VAL A 99 -24.69 15.53 0.83
CA VAL A 99 -23.55 16.39 1.17
C VAL A 99 -23.11 17.14 -0.09
N GLU A 100 -23.38 18.45 -0.13
CA GLU A 100 -22.88 19.32 -1.18
C GLU A 100 -21.51 19.91 -0.79
N ILE A 101 -20.49 19.70 -1.64
CA ILE A 101 -19.15 20.24 -1.45
C ILE A 101 -18.92 21.30 -2.53
N SER A 102 -18.78 22.56 -2.12
CA SER A 102 -18.54 23.67 -3.05
C SER A 102 -17.17 23.57 -3.73
N GLN A 103 -17.07 24.14 -4.94
CA GLN A 103 -15.80 24.21 -5.66
C GLN A 103 -14.74 24.98 -4.88
N ASP A 104 -15.11 26.09 -4.24
CA ASP A 104 -14.20 26.88 -3.39
C ASP A 104 -13.55 26.03 -2.28
N LYS A 105 -14.30 25.09 -1.69
CA LYS A 105 -13.78 24.19 -0.65
C LYS A 105 -12.83 23.14 -1.25
N ILE A 106 -13.12 22.64 -2.44
CA ILE A 106 -12.24 21.74 -3.18
C ILE A 106 -10.92 22.44 -3.51
N ASP A 107 -10.99 23.67 -4.03
CA ASP A 107 -9.82 24.46 -4.40
C ASP A 107 -8.96 24.81 -3.19
N LEU A 108 -9.60 25.15 -2.06
CA LEU A 108 -8.92 25.37 -0.79
C LEU A 108 -8.15 24.10 -0.36
N ILE A 109 -8.81 22.94 -0.32
CA ILE A 109 -8.16 21.67 0.06
C ILE A 109 -7.00 21.37 -0.88
N LYS A 110 -7.23 21.48 -2.19
CA LYS A 110 -6.20 21.23 -3.20
C LYS A 110 -4.98 22.13 -3.05
N SER A 111 -5.18 23.41 -2.72
CA SER A 111 -4.10 24.36 -2.47
C SER A 111 -3.33 24.07 -1.17
N SER A 112 -3.96 23.37 -0.22
CA SER A 112 -3.35 22.99 1.07
C SER A 112 -2.63 21.63 1.04
N LEU A 113 -2.76 20.87 -0.05
CA LEU A 113 -2.13 19.56 -0.15
C LEU A 113 -0.60 19.70 -0.14
N PRO A 114 0.10 18.94 0.72
CA PRO A 114 1.56 18.87 0.64
C PRO A 114 1.99 18.17 -0.65
N GLU A 115 3.25 18.35 -1.00
CA GLU A 115 3.86 17.60 -2.10
C GLU A 115 3.78 16.09 -1.81
N LEU A 116 3.25 15.33 -2.78
CA LEU A 116 3.05 13.89 -2.66
C LEU A 116 4.39 13.13 -2.81
N PRO A 117 4.50 11.89 -2.31
CA PRO A 117 5.74 11.10 -2.39
C PRO A 117 6.30 10.98 -3.82
N ASP A 118 5.45 10.69 -4.82
CA ASP A 118 5.89 10.57 -6.22
C ASP A 118 6.40 11.91 -6.79
N GLN A 119 5.77 13.02 -6.38
CA GLN A 119 6.19 14.36 -6.78
C GLN A 119 7.56 14.69 -6.18
N LYS A 120 7.76 14.41 -4.88
CA LYS A 120 9.06 14.52 -4.19
C LYS A 120 10.13 13.65 -4.87
N LYS A 121 9.84 12.39 -5.16
CA LYS A 121 10.78 11.45 -5.82
C LYS A 121 11.25 12.04 -7.15
N LEU A 122 10.31 12.49 -7.99
CA LEU A 122 10.62 13.10 -9.28
C LEU A 122 11.44 14.39 -9.12
N ARG A 123 11.12 15.23 -8.14
CA ARG A 123 11.86 16.46 -7.85
C ARG A 123 13.29 16.16 -7.40
N TYR A 124 13.48 15.21 -6.49
CA TYR A 124 14.80 14.79 -6.01
C TYR A 124 15.68 14.29 -7.14
N ILE A 125 15.12 13.53 -8.08
CA ILE A 125 15.86 13.06 -9.26
C ILE A 125 16.23 14.23 -10.18
N LYS A 126 15.25 15.07 -10.55
CA LYS A 126 15.44 16.10 -11.57
C LYS A 126 16.24 17.31 -11.08
N GLU A 127 15.95 17.79 -9.87
CA GLU A 127 16.50 19.04 -9.35
C GLU A 127 17.75 18.80 -8.49
N LEU A 128 17.82 17.67 -7.77
CA LEU A 128 18.93 17.38 -6.85
C LEU A 128 19.93 16.37 -7.41
N GLY A 129 19.65 15.77 -8.57
CA GLY A 129 20.53 14.79 -9.22
C GLY A 129 20.70 13.49 -8.43
N ILE A 130 19.72 13.15 -7.58
CA ILE A 130 19.71 11.93 -6.78
C ILE A 130 19.28 10.78 -7.68
N ASN A 131 19.92 9.61 -7.54
CA ASN A 131 19.51 8.45 -8.33
C ASN A 131 18.12 7.95 -7.89
N GLU A 132 17.47 7.19 -8.76
CA GLU A 132 16.09 6.77 -8.53
C GLU A 132 15.91 5.94 -7.25
N TYR A 133 16.86 5.06 -6.95
CA TYR A 133 16.82 4.19 -5.78
C TYR A 133 16.88 4.98 -4.47
N ASP A 134 17.85 5.88 -4.34
CA ASP A 134 17.98 6.73 -3.15
C ASP A 134 16.77 7.66 -2.99
N ALA A 135 16.25 8.21 -4.09
CA ALA A 135 15.06 9.04 -4.05
C ALA A 135 13.86 8.25 -3.53
N GLU A 136 13.66 7.01 -3.99
CA GLU A 136 12.60 6.13 -3.52
C GLU A 136 12.72 5.79 -2.03
N VAL A 137 13.93 5.44 -1.58
CA VAL A 137 14.20 5.17 -0.16
C VAL A 137 13.88 6.40 0.70
N ILE A 138 14.32 7.59 0.30
CA ILE A 138 14.08 8.81 1.07
C ILE A 138 12.60 9.20 1.09
N THR A 139 11.86 8.96 0.01
CA THR A 139 10.42 9.27 -0.07
C THR A 139 9.50 8.17 0.43
N SER A 140 10.05 7.05 0.90
CA SER A 140 9.27 5.89 1.38
C SER A 140 8.45 6.21 2.63
N ASP A 141 8.93 7.14 3.46
CA ASP A 141 8.24 7.62 4.65
C ASP A 141 8.36 9.15 4.73
N LYS A 142 7.27 9.81 5.19
CA LYS A 142 7.23 11.26 5.29
C LYS A 142 8.28 11.80 6.26
N ALA A 143 8.48 11.18 7.41
CA ALA A 143 9.45 11.62 8.41
C ALA A 143 10.88 11.51 7.88
N ILE A 144 11.18 10.49 7.07
CA ILE A 144 12.46 10.38 6.38
C ILE A 144 12.63 11.54 5.39
N ALA A 145 11.63 11.79 4.54
CA ALA A 145 11.68 12.86 3.55
C ALA A 145 11.85 14.24 4.21
N ASP A 146 11.12 14.51 5.31
CA ASP A 146 11.24 15.75 6.08
C ASP A 146 12.64 15.88 6.71
N TYR A 147 13.18 14.78 7.26
CA TYR A 147 14.53 14.76 7.84
C TYR A 147 15.59 15.08 6.78
N PHE A 148 15.46 14.48 5.60
CA PHE A 148 16.34 14.75 4.46
C PHE A 148 16.28 16.21 4.02
N GLU A 149 15.08 16.78 3.85
CA GLU A 149 14.94 18.18 3.46
C GLU A 149 15.49 19.16 4.50
N GLU A 150 15.42 18.81 5.79
CA GLU A 150 16.04 19.61 6.84
C GLU A 150 17.58 19.56 6.78
N LEU A 151 18.17 18.38 6.54
CA LEU A 151 19.63 18.25 6.32
C LEU A 151 20.09 19.09 5.12
N MET A 152 19.30 19.06 4.04
CA MET A 152 19.57 19.78 2.78
C MET A 152 19.65 21.30 2.95
N LYS A 153 19.11 21.87 4.02
CA LYS A 153 19.21 23.32 4.29
C LYS A 153 20.63 23.76 4.58
N LYS A 154 21.50 22.86 5.07
CA LYS A 154 22.88 23.17 5.49
C LYS A 154 23.95 22.39 4.73
N HIS A 155 23.57 21.34 4.00
CA HIS A 155 24.50 20.38 3.41
C HIS A 155 24.18 20.08 1.94
N ASP A 156 25.18 19.61 1.21
CA ASP A 156 25.04 19.16 -0.19
C ASP A 156 24.17 17.90 -0.31
N SER A 157 23.43 17.77 -1.41
CA SER A 157 22.50 16.65 -1.62
C SER A 157 23.16 15.30 -1.63
N LYS A 158 24.30 15.14 -2.29
CA LYS A 158 24.95 13.83 -2.39
C LYS A 158 25.49 13.39 -1.04
N LEU A 159 26.04 14.33 -0.28
CA LEU A 159 26.55 14.04 1.07
C LEU A 159 25.39 13.71 2.03
N ALA A 160 24.31 14.49 1.99
CA ALA A 160 23.13 14.27 2.82
C ALA A 160 22.48 12.91 2.54
N VAL A 161 22.35 12.52 1.27
CA VAL A 161 21.85 11.19 0.86
C VAL A 161 22.74 10.11 1.45
N THR A 162 24.04 10.15 1.16
CA THR A 162 24.98 9.10 1.61
C THR A 162 24.97 8.96 3.13
N TRP A 163 24.99 10.08 3.84
CA TRP A 163 24.98 10.06 5.30
C TRP A 163 23.66 9.55 5.87
N LEU A 164 22.52 9.92 5.28
CA LEU A 164 21.22 9.46 5.73
C LEU A 164 21.03 7.95 5.46
N THR A 165 21.21 7.52 4.22
CA THR A 165 20.84 6.16 3.77
C THR A 165 21.85 5.10 4.20
N VAL A 166 23.13 5.44 4.32
CA VAL A 166 24.18 4.49 4.72
C VAL A 166 24.47 4.60 6.22
N GLU A 167 24.83 5.79 6.69
CA GLU A 167 25.39 5.98 8.02
C GLU A 167 24.32 6.02 9.12
N LEU A 168 23.31 6.89 8.98
CA LEU A 168 22.29 7.06 10.00
C LEU A 168 21.37 5.83 10.05
N PHE A 169 20.80 5.41 8.91
CA PHE A 169 19.95 4.23 8.85
C PHE A 169 20.66 2.97 9.33
N GLY A 170 21.94 2.79 8.95
CA GLY A 170 22.73 1.66 9.44
C GLY A 170 22.85 1.61 10.96
N ARG A 171 22.95 2.76 11.64
CA ARG A 171 23.01 2.83 13.12
C ARG A 171 21.64 2.68 13.76
N LEU A 172 20.62 3.35 13.22
CA LEU A 172 19.24 3.30 13.70
C LEU A 172 18.67 1.87 13.62
N ASN A 173 18.87 1.19 12.48
CA ASN A 173 18.44 -0.19 12.30
C ASN A 173 19.13 -1.15 13.28
N LYS A 174 20.44 -0.98 13.55
CA LYS A 174 21.16 -1.77 14.56
C LYS A 174 20.64 -1.56 15.98
N ALA A 175 20.18 -0.35 16.28
CA ALA A 175 19.62 0.00 17.58
C ALA A 175 18.11 -0.32 17.68
N GLY A 176 17.44 -0.66 16.58
CA GLY A 176 15.99 -0.84 16.53
C GLY A 176 15.22 0.46 16.77
N ILE A 177 15.79 1.61 16.40
CA ILE A 177 15.23 2.95 16.63
C ILE A 177 14.76 3.52 15.29
N ASP A 178 13.57 4.09 15.25
CA ASP A 178 13.05 4.78 14.05
C ASP A 178 13.58 6.22 13.94
N ILE A 179 13.57 6.79 12.72
CA ILE A 179 14.08 8.14 12.42
C ILE A 179 13.42 9.23 13.27
N VAL A 180 12.14 9.08 13.60
CA VAL A 180 11.40 10.04 14.45
C VAL A 180 11.96 10.05 15.87
N SER A 181 12.41 8.88 16.35
CA SER A 181 13.00 8.68 17.68
C SER A 181 14.53 8.81 17.67
N SER A 182 15.12 9.22 16.55
CA SER A 182 16.56 9.40 16.43
C SER A 182 17.09 10.41 17.46
N PRO A 183 18.17 10.07 18.20
CA PRO A 183 18.86 11.01 19.07
C PRO A 183 19.61 12.08 18.27
N ILE A 184 19.94 11.80 17.00
CA ILE A 184 20.55 12.76 16.09
C ILE A 184 19.43 13.48 15.34
N LYS A 185 19.41 14.81 15.43
CA LYS A 185 18.44 15.66 14.73
C LYS A 185 19.02 16.15 13.41
N ALA A 186 18.17 16.35 12.41
CA ALA A 186 18.58 16.79 11.07
C ALA A 186 19.22 18.19 11.05
N ASN A 187 18.96 19.01 12.07
CA ASN A 187 19.48 20.37 12.18
C ASN A 187 20.73 20.48 13.08
N ALA A 188 21.20 19.36 13.63
CA ALA A 188 22.34 19.31 14.54
C ALA A 188 23.67 19.71 13.88
#